data_AF-A0A3M0YSN4-F1
#
_entry.id   AF-A0A3M0YSN4-F1
#
_cell.length_a   1.000
_cell.length_b   1.000
_cell.length_c   1.000
_cell.angle_alpha   90.00
_cell.angle_beta   90.00
_cell.angle_gamma   90.00
#
_symmetry.space_group_name_H-M   'P 1'
#
loop_
_entity.id
_entity.type
_entity.pdbx_description
1 polymer ?
#
loop_
_entity_poly.entity_id
_entity_poly.type
_entity_poly.pdbx_seq_one_letter_code
_entity_poly.pdbx_strand_id
1 'polypeptide(L)'
;MKSFRLSRLAALFGLLALAGCVSDSDRSDAPDRPMDPWVFRSVLDERPRMVTLALHDNLWVSYSGQTGALYKAWRGGVNFDGPVYTTVHGPQPTTIGDGWMENRFPLPWRLLEGDKEWRPRVQYRGHRFEDGHVWLHYELHHDGHVVHVWEQPEYAERGAGQVGFVRTF
;
A
#
# COMPACT_ATOMS: atom_id res chain seq x y z
N MET A 1 -59.93 -29.38 -38.10
CA MET A 1 -59.12 -28.62 -37.12
C MET A 1 -57.65 -28.87 -37.40
N LYS A 2 -56.87 -27.78 -37.42
CA LYS A 2 -55.48 -27.68 -37.92
C LYS A 2 -54.49 -28.48 -37.06
N SER A 3 -53.47 -29.08 -37.67
CA SER A 3 -52.13 -29.00 -37.07
C SER A 3 -51.05 -28.86 -38.14
N PHE A 4 -50.33 -27.75 -38.02
CA PHE A 4 -49.21 -27.30 -38.81
C PHE A 4 -48.00 -28.18 -38.45
N ARG A 5 -47.34 -28.80 -39.43
CA ARG A 5 -46.05 -29.46 -39.21
C ARG A 5 -44.97 -28.38 -39.11
N LEU A 6 -44.57 -28.04 -37.88
CA LEU A 6 -43.45 -27.15 -37.60
C LEU A 6 -42.14 -27.90 -37.91
N SER A 7 -41.70 -27.72 -39.15
CA SER A 7 -40.35 -27.98 -39.62
C SER A 7 -39.39 -26.92 -39.05
N ARG A 8 -38.13 -27.31 -38.85
CA ARG A 8 -36.95 -26.44 -38.69
C ARG A 8 -36.80 -25.72 -37.34
N LEU A 9 -36.46 -26.44 -36.27
CA LEU A 9 -35.86 -25.78 -35.09
C LEU A 9 -34.90 -26.73 -34.34
N ALA A 10 -33.98 -27.39 -35.05
CA ALA A 10 -33.00 -28.29 -34.42
C ALA A 10 -31.56 -28.05 -34.88
N ALA A 11 -31.29 -27.02 -35.70
CA ALA A 11 -29.98 -26.80 -36.30
C ALA A 11 -29.36 -25.42 -35.98
N LEU A 12 -29.83 -24.76 -34.90
CA LEU A 12 -29.29 -23.44 -34.49
C LEU A 12 -29.00 -23.37 -32.98
N PHE A 13 -28.57 -24.49 -32.38
CA PHE A 13 -28.15 -24.54 -30.97
C PHE A 13 -26.82 -25.28 -30.75
N GLY A 14 -26.05 -25.51 -31.81
CA GLY A 14 -24.77 -26.24 -31.77
C GLY A 14 -23.53 -25.40 -32.06
N LEU A 15 -23.66 -24.09 -32.31
CA LEU A 15 -22.56 -23.23 -32.76
C LEU A 15 -22.22 -22.06 -31.82
N LEU A 16 -22.59 -22.17 -30.54
CA LEU A 16 -22.31 -21.17 -29.50
C LEU A 16 -21.51 -21.74 -28.31
N ALA A 17 -20.75 -22.82 -28.54
CA ALA A 17 -20.00 -23.52 -27.49
C ALA A 17 -18.47 -23.35 -27.58
N LEU A 18 -17.93 -22.44 -28.40
CA LEU A 18 -16.48 -22.32 -28.64
C LEU A 18 -15.89 -20.91 -28.48
N ALA A 19 -16.61 -19.95 -27.90
CA ALA A 19 -16.10 -18.60 -27.66
C ALA A 19 -16.01 -18.25 -26.16
N GLY A 20 -15.74 -19.25 -25.33
CA GLY A 20 -15.56 -19.11 -23.88
C GLY A 20 -14.13 -19.33 -23.42
N CYS A 21 -13.12 -19.02 -24.24
CA CYS A 21 -11.77 -18.82 -23.73
C CYS A 21 -11.70 -17.40 -23.17
N VAL A 22 -12.10 -17.24 -21.91
CA VAL A 22 -11.53 -16.18 -21.08
C VAL A 22 -10.03 -16.50 -21.02
N SER A 23 -9.25 -15.77 -21.80
CA SER A 23 -7.82 -15.69 -21.62
C SER A 23 -7.59 -15.08 -20.24
N ASP A 24 -7.22 -15.94 -19.30
CA ASP A 24 -6.83 -15.62 -17.92
C ASP A 24 -5.43 -14.96 -17.95
N SER A 25 -5.31 -13.86 -18.68
CA SER A 25 -4.07 -13.13 -18.92
C SER A 25 -4.09 -11.72 -18.34
N ASP A 26 -4.86 -11.52 -17.27
CA ASP A 26 -4.71 -10.39 -16.33
C ASP A 26 -4.11 -10.92 -15.02
N ARG A 27 -3.02 -11.69 -15.11
CA ARG A 27 -2.07 -11.67 -14.00
C ARG A 27 -1.46 -10.28 -14.04
N SER A 28 -1.99 -9.36 -13.24
CA SER A 28 -1.24 -8.15 -12.93
C SER A 28 0.13 -8.60 -12.41
N ASP A 29 1.22 -8.03 -12.91
CA ASP A 29 2.57 -8.21 -12.35
C ASP A 29 2.68 -7.57 -10.94
N ALA A 30 1.55 -7.31 -10.29
CA ALA A 30 1.48 -6.74 -8.96
C ALA A 30 2.14 -7.71 -7.96
N PRO A 31 3.04 -7.20 -7.10
CA PRO A 31 3.64 -8.02 -6.06
C PRO A 31 2.57 -8.62 -5.16
N ASP A 32 2.77 -9.88 -4.76
CA ASP A 32 1.91 -10.51 -3.76
C ASP A 32 2.06 -9.77 -2.43
N ARG A 33 0.92 -9.53 -1.76
CA ARG A 33 0.87 -8.71 -0.53
C ARG A 33 0.38 -9.58 0.64
N PRO A 34 0.92 -9.39 1.86
CA PRO A 34 0.59 -10.24 3.01
C PRO A 34 -0.89 -10.23 3.42
N MET A 35 -1.63 -9.16 3.08
CA MET A 35 -3.01 -8.98 3.47
C MET A 35 -3.74 -7.98 2.56
N ASP A 36 -5.06 -7.91 2.65
CA ASP A 36 -5.88 -6.89 2.00
C ASP A 36 -6.83 -6.24 3.03
N PRO A 37 -6.83 -4.90 3.21
CA PRO A 37 -5.94 -3.91 2.59
C PRO A 37 -4.51 -3.96 3.15
N TRP A 38 -3.51 -3.93 2.26
CA TRP A 38 -2.09 -3.89 2.66
C TRP A 38 -1.57 -2.48 2.96
N VAL A 39 -2.33 -1.43 2.64
CA VAL A 39 -2.05 -0.04 3.07
C VAL A 39 -3.22 0.46 3.90
N PHE A 40 -2.95 0.85 5.14
CA PHE A 40 -4.01 1.28 6.05
C PHE A 40 -3.52 2.35 7.04
N ARG A 41 -4.47 3.02 7.69
CA ARG A 41 -4.20 4.02 8.73
C ARG A 41 -4.65 3.52 10.10
N SER A 42 -3.84 3.76 11.12
CA SER A 42 -4.17 3.38 12.49
C SER A 42 -3.45 4.28 13.52
N VAL A 43 -3.76 4.04 14.80
CA VAL A 43 -2.88 4.39 15.91
C VAL A 43 -1.96 3.18 16.10
N LEU A 44 -0.69 3.26 15.69
CA LEU A 44 0.26 2.15 15.76
C LEU A 44 1.29 2.45 16.84
N ASP A 45 1.54 1.51 17.75
CA ASP A 45 2.53 1.68 18.84
C ASP A 45 2.29 2.98 19.62
N GLU A 46 1.02 3.26 19.95
CA GLU A 46 0.54 4.48 20.62
C GLU A 46 0.75 5.79 19.83
N ARG A 47 1.21 5.70 18.58
CA ARG A 47 1.41 6.86 17.70
C ARG A 47 0.19 7.06 16.81
N PRO A 48 -0.50 8.21 16.88
CA PRO A 48 -1.67 8.45 16.05
C PRO A 48 -1.28 8.79 14.60
N ARG A 49 -2.25 8.62 13.69
CA ARG A 49 -2.16 9.03 12.28
C ARG A 49 -1.02 8.35 11.51
N MET A 50 -0.73 7.10 11.85
CA MET A 50 0.24 6.30 11.11
C MET A 50 -0.37 5.77 9.81
N VAL A 51 0.48 5.60 8.80
CA VAL A 51 0.18 4.94 7.53
C VAL A 51 1.08 3.72 7.47
N THR A 52 0.49 2.53 7.54
CA THR A 52 1.23 1.26 7.57
C THR A 52 1.06 0.53 6.26
N LEU A 53 2.17 -0.01 5.76
CA LEU A 53 2.29 -0.72 4.49
C LEU A 53 2.83 -2.12 4.79
N ALA A 54 2.02 -3.15 4.52
CA ALA A 54 2.44 -4.55 4.49
C ALA A 54 3.04 -4.85 3.11
N LEU A 55 4.33 -4.54 2.92
CA LEU A 55 4.97 -4.67 1.59
C LEU A 55 5.26 -6.13 1.24
N HIS A 56 5.66 -6.92 2.23
CA HIS A 56 5.98 -8.35 2.13
C HIS A 56 5.91 -8.99 3.53
N ASP A 57 5.79 -10.32 3.63
CA ASP A 57 5.76 -11.05 4.93
C ASP A 57 6.99 -10.75 5.80
N ASN A 58 8.10 -10.41 5.15
CA ASN A 58 9.37 -10.08 5.79
C ASN A 58 9.64 -8.58 5.90
N LEU A 59 8.75 -7.72 5.39
CA LEU A 59 8.92 -6.27 5.43
C LEU A 59 7.58 -5.54 5.53
N TRP A 60 7.36 -4.97 6.69
CA TRP A 60 6.32 -3.98 6.96
C TRP A 60 6.99 -2.65 7.26
N VAL A 61 6.36 -1.56 6.84
CA VAL A 61 6.83 -0.21 7.13
C VAL A 61 5.68 0.68 7.58
N SER A 62 5.98 1.68 8.39
CA SER A 62 4.98 2.65 8.83
C SER A 62 5.52 4.06 8.79
N TYR A 63 4.69 5.01 8.35
CA TYR A 63 5.01 6.42 8.17
C TYR A 63 4.09 7.28 9.01
N SER A 64 4.61 8.39 9.54
CA SER A 64 3.76 9.41 10.13
C SER A 64 2.99 10.15 9.04
N GLY A 65 1.66 10.06 9.06
CA GLY A 65 0.79 10.89 8.23
C GLY A 65 0.76 12.36 8.66
N GLN A 66 1.48 12.76 9.73
CA GLN A 66 1.62 14.16 10.13
C GLN A 66 2.91 14.78 9.60
N THR A 67 4.02 14.05 9.65
CA THR A 67 5.34 14.60 9.34
C THR A 67 5.98 14.00 8.10
N GLY A 68 5.34 13.02 7.47
CA GLY A 68 5.90 12.26 6.34
C GLY A 68 7.16 11.49 6.72
N ALA A 69 7.45 11.32 8.01
CA ALA A 69 8.61 10.59 8.47
C ALA A 69 8.35 9.09 8.42
N LEU A 70 9.26 8.32 7.82
CA LEU A 70 9.34 6.89 8.07
C LEU A 70 9.54 6.68 9.57
N TYR A 71 8.66 5.92 10.22
CA TYR A 71 8.74 5.58 11.64
C TYR A 71 9.52 4.29 11.84
N LYS A 72 9.08 3.19 11.23
CA LYS A 72 9.61 1.86 11.53
C LYS A 72 9.58 0.98 10.29
N ALA A 73 10.57 0.10 10.17
CA ALA A 73 10.59 -1.02 9.25
C ALA A 73 10.85 -2.30 10.06
N TRP A 74 10.05 -3.35 9.87
CA TRP A 74 10.14 -4.57 10.67
C TRP A 74 9.69 -5.81 9.90
N ARG A 75 10.05 -6.97 10.44
CA ARG A 75 9.56 -8.29 9.99
C ARG A 75 8.39 -8.73 10.87
N GLY A 76 7.37 -9.36 10.30
CA GLY A 76 6.24 -9.92 11.03
C GLY A 76 4.93 -9.30 10.59
N GLY A 77 4.30 -8.49 11.46
CA GLY A 77 3.00 -7.90 11.15
C GLY A 77 2.51 -6.89 12.17
N VAL A 78 1.20 -6.72 12.23
CA VAL A 78 0.51 -5.86 13.22
C VAL A 78 -0.48 -6.70 14.01
N ASN A 79 -0.47 -6.51 15.33
CA ASN A 79 -1.53 -6.98 16.19
C ASN A 79 -2.71 -6.01 16.08
N PHE A 80 -3.78 -6.42 15.39
CA PHE A 80 -4.95 -5.58 15.16
C PHE A 80 -5.90 -5.60 16.35
N ASP A 81 -5.52 -4.90 17.41
CA ASP A 81 -6.35 -4.71 18.60
C ASP A 81 -7.16 -3.40 18.55
N GLY A 82 -8.15 -3.32 19.43
CA GLY A 82 -8.95 -2.13 19.67
C GLY A 82 -10.35 -2.17 19.03
N PRO A 83 -11.21 -1.20 19.37
CA PRO A 83 -12.64 -1.28 19.10
C PRO A 83 -12.99 -1.31 17.60
N VAL A 84 -12.10 -0.81 16.74
CA VAL A 84 -12.27 -0.85 15.28
C VAL A 84 -12.08 -2.26 14.72
N TYR A 85 -11.18 -3.05 15.32
CA TYR A 85 -10.79 -4.37 14.78
C TYR A 85 -11.45 -5.53 15.54
N THR A 86 -11.55 -5.44 16.87
CA THR A 86 -12.04 -6.55 17.70
C THR A 86 -13.42 -6.31 18.30
N THR A 87 -14.03 -5.14 18.07
CA THR A 87 -15.27 -4.66 18.71
C THR A 87 -15.21 -4.56 20.24
N VAL A 88 -14.05 -4.83 20.83
CA VAL A 88 -13.78 -4.76 22.26
C VAL A 88 -12.97 -3.51 22.54
N HIS A 89 -13.29 -2.81 23.64
CA HIS A 89 -12.39 -1.79 24.16
C HIS A 89 -11.09 -2.45 24.58
N GLY A 90 -10.03 -2.20 23.83
CA GLY A 90 -8.73 -2.82 24.01
C GLY A 90 -7.60 -1.87 23.64
N PRO A 91 -6.34 -2.33 23.78
CA PRO A 91 -5.17 -1.57 23.38
C PRO A 91 -5.23 -1.19 21.89
N GLN A 92 -4.53 -0.13 21.52
CA GLN A 92 -4.39 0.26 20.11
C GLN A 92 -3.49 -0.75 19.38
N PRO A 93 -3.54 -0.83 18.03
CA PRO A 93 -2.68 -1.72 17.27
C PRO A 93 -1.19 -1.58 17.59
N THR A 94 -0.48 -2.70 17.64
CA THR A 94 0.96 -2.77 17.94
C THR A 94 1.74 -3.56 16.90
N THR A 95 3.01 -3.25 16.75
CA THR A 95 3.90 -4.02 15.86
C THR A 95 4.26 -5.38 16.45
N ILE A 96 4.25 -6.41 15.61
CA ILE A 96 4.68 -7.78 15.95
C ILE A 96 5.95 -8.11 15.16
N GLY A 97 6.98 -8.58 15.87
CA GLY A 97 8.22 -9.10 15.31
C GLY A 97 9.40 -8.14 15.38
N ASP A 98 10.50 -8.51 14.71
CA ASP A 98 11.79 -7.85 14.87
C ASP A 98 11.90 -6.58 14.02
N GLY A 99 12.29 -5.48 14.66
CA GLY A 99 12.54 -4.21 14.00
C GLY A 99 13.86 -4.22 13.23
N TRP A 100 13.80 -4.00 11.91
CA TRP A 100 14.97 -3.70 11.10
C TRP A 100 15.50 -2.28 11.38
N MET A 101 14.57 -1.34 11.60
CA MET A 101 14.88 0.06 11.83
C MET A 101 13.76 0.73 12.61
N GLU A 102 14.11 1.61 13.54
CA GLU A 102 13.20 2.58 14.14
C GLU A 102 13.82 3.99 14.05
N ASN A 103 13.13 4.90 13.36
CA ASN A 103 13.57 6.27 13.16
C ASN A 103 13.17 7.14 14.36
N ARG A 104 14.17 7.76 14.98
CA ARG A 104 13.99 8.65 16.13
C ARG A 104 13.77 10.11 15.75
N PHE A 105 13.87 10.45 14.47
CA PHE A 105 13.75 11.82 13.97
C PHE A 105 12.33 12.08 13.44
N PRO A 106 11.47 12.76 14.21
CA PRO A 106 10.07 12.97 13.81
C PRO A 106 9.92 13.93 12.63
N LEU A 107 10.92 14.79 12.38
CA LEU A 107 10.95 15.78 11.31
C LEU A 107 12.22 15.59 10.46
N PRO A 108 12.26 14.60 9.55
CA PRO A 108 13.47 14.28 8.79
C PRO A 108 13.66 15.17 7.57
N TRP A 109 12.58 15.72 7.00
CA TRP A 109 12.62 16.52 5.77
C TRP A 109 13.41 17.82 5.95
N ARG A 110 14.22 18.14 4.94
CA ARG A 110 14.98 19.39 4.79
C ARG A 110 14.85 19.88 3.36
N LEU A 111 14.78 21.19 3.18
CA LEU A 111 14.91 21.85 1.88
C LEU A 111 16.24 22.57 1.84
N LEU A 112 16.99 22.39 0.76
CA LEU A 112 18.26 23.08 0.52
C LEU A 112 18.07 24.13 -0.57
N GLU A 113 18.50 25.35 -0.29
CA GLU A 113 18.49 26.47 -1.24
C GLU A 113 19.87 27.14 -1.22
N GLY A 114 20.71 26.77 -2.18
CA GLY A 114 22.14 27.09 -2.11
C GLY A 114 22.78 26.49 -0.86
N ASP A 115 23.44 27.33 -0.06
CA ASP A 115 24.07 26.93 1.21
C ASP A 115 23.13 26.97 2.43
N LYS A 116 21.83 27.28 2.23
CA LYS A 116 20.86 27.38 3.31
C LYS A 116 20.03 26.11 3.44
N GLU A 117 19.77 25.71 4.68
CA GLU A 117 18.89 24.59 5.03
C GLU A 117 17.64 25.11 5.74
N TRP A 118 16.48 24.65 5.27
CA TRP A 118 15.18 24.99 5.83
C TRP A 118 14.43 23.76 6.30
N ARG A 119 13.60 23.94 7.35
CA ARG A 119 12.67 22.91 7.84
C ARG A 119 11.28 23.17 7.27
N PRO A 120 10.84 22.40 6.26
CA PRO A 120 9.52 22.62 5.67
C PRO A 120 8.41 22.19 6.62
N ARG A 121 7.24 22.83 6.48
CA ARG A 121 5.99 22.25 7.00
C ARG A 121 5.56 21.12 6.07
N VAL A 122 5.44 19.91 6.60
CA VAL A 122 5.04 18.73 5.83
C VAL A 122 3.53 18.56 5.88
N GLN A 123 2.94 18.18 4.75
CA GLN A 123 1.54 17.80 4.66
C GLN A 123 1.41 16.51 3.87
N TYR A 124 0.94 15.44 4.51
CA TYR A 124 0.57 14.21 3.82
C TYR A 124 -0.73 14.42 3.05
N ARG A 125 -0.71 14.09 1.75
CA ARG A 125 -1.84 14.30 0.84
C ARG A 125 -2.60 13.00 0.53
N GLY A 126 -2.06 11.86 0.95
CA GLY A 126 -2.67 10.55 0.74
C GLY A 126 -1.73 9.62 -0.01
N HIS A 127 -2.31 8.55 -0.55
CA HIS A 127 -1.60 7.60 -1.39
C HIS A 127 -2.47 7.21 -2.58
N ARG A 128 -1.82 6.68 -3.62
CA ARG A 128 -2.49 6.04 -4.75
C ARG A 128 -1.85 4.70 -5.05
N PHE A 129 -2.58 3.83 -5.73
CA PHE A 129 -2.04 2.60 -6.28
C PHE A 129 -1.81 2.77 -7.79
N GLU A 130 -0.66 2.32 -8.27
CA GLU A 130 -0.25 2.36 -9.67
C GLU A 130 0.56 1.08 -9.93
N ASP A 131 0.12 0.26 -10.89
CA ASP A 131 0.73 -1.02 -11.25
C ASP A 131 0.98 -1.99 -10.07
N GLY A 132 0.08 -2.01 -9.07
CA GLY A 132 0.22 -2.86 -7.88
C GLY A 132 1.17 -2.31 -6.80
N HIS A 133 1.72 -1.12 -7.00
CA HIS A 133 2.58 -0.42 -6.06
C HIS A 133 1.86 0.76 -5.42
N VAL A 134 2.30 1.15 -4.21
CA VAL A 134 1.76 2.33 -3.52
C VAL A 134 2.69 3.51 -3.71
N TRP A 135 2.11 4.65 -4.02
CA TRP A 135 2.77 5.94 -4.10
C TRP A 135 2.24 6.85 -3.01
N LEU A 136 3.09 7.19 -2.04
CA LEU A 136 2.79 8.13 -0.96
C LEU A 136 3.04 9.56 -1.46
N HIS A 137 2.10 10.47 -1.18
CA HIS A 137 2.20 11.87 -1.59
C HIS A 137 2.37 12.80 -0.40
N TYR A 138 3.42 13.61 -0.44
CA TYR A 138 3.69 14.67 0.52
C TYR A 138 3.85 16.01 -0.18
N GLU A 139 3.49 17.07 0.53
CA GLU A 139 3.87 18.44 0.19
C GLU A 139 4.80 18.99 1.26
N LEU A 140 5.91 19.59 0.83
CA LEU A 140 6.85 20.31 1.67
C LEU A 140 6.67 21.80 1.41
N HIS A 141 6.20 22.53 2.41
CA HIS A 141 5.88 23.96 2.32
C HIS A 141 6.97 24.81 2.96
N HIS A 142 7.50 25.80 2.24
CA HIS A 142 8.43 26.79 2.77
C HIS A 142 8.34 28.11 1.98
N ASP A 143 8.16 29.24 2.67
CA ASP A 143 8.14 30.60 2.10
C ASP A 143 7.26 30.78 0.84
N GLY A 144 6.07 30.17 0.86
CA GLY A 144 5.11 30.21 -0.25
C GLY A 144 5.40 29.23 -1.37
N HIS A 145 6.55 28.55 -1.36
CA HIS A 145 6.87 27.45 -2.26
C HIS A 145 6.33 26.12 -1.73
N VAL A 146 5.93 25.26 -2.68
CA VAL A 146 5.44 23.91 -2.41
C VAL A 146 6.24 22.93 -3.26
N VAL A 147 6.93 22.00 -2.60
CA VAL A 147 7.58 20.86 -3.25
C VAL A 147 6.67 19.64 -3.09
N HIS A 148 6.29 19.03 -4.21
CA HIS A 148 5.56 17.77 -4.21
C HIS A 148 6.55 16.62 -4.20
N VAL A 149 6.41 15.71 -3.24
CA VAL A 149 7.21 14.49 -3.14
C VAL A 149 6.29 13.30 -3.30
N TRP A 150 6.56 12.50 -4.32
CA TRP A 150 5.98 11.17 -4.46
C TRP A 150 7.04 10.18 -4.01
N GLU A 151 6.62 9.17 -3.26
CA GLU A 151 7.51 8.13 -2.78
C GLU A 151 6.86 6.77 -3.02
N GLN A 152 7.58 5.85 -3.66
CA GLN A 152 7.21 4.44 -3.79
C GLN A 152 8.10 3.60 -2.86
N PRO A 153 7.61 3.22 -1.67
CA PRO A 153 8.28 2.26 -0.79
C PRO A 153 8.03 0.85 -1.29
N GLU A 154 9.07 0.02 -1.38
CA GLU A 154 8.92 -1.35 -1.88
C GLU A 154 9.88 -2.35 -1.21
N TYR A 155 9.45 -3.60 -1.14
CA TYR A 155 10.30 -4.72 -0.78
C TYR A 155 11.21 -5.08 -1.96
N ALA A 156 12.48 -5.35 -1.67
CA ALA A 156 13.39 -5.93 -2.63
C ALA A 156 14.12 -7.10 -1.98
N GLU A 157 14.31 -8.18 -2.72
CA GLU A 157 15.25 -9.21 -2.33
C GLU A 157 16.58 -8.97 -3.05
N ARG A 158 17.65 -8.81 -2.28
CA ARG A 158 19.02 -8.80 -2.82
C ARG A 158 19.63 -10.18 -2.57
N GLY A 159 20.53 -10.59 -3.48
CA GLY A 159 21.06 -11.95 -3.55
C GLY A 159 21.34 -12.62 -2.20
N ALA A 160 21.20 -13.96 -2.16
CA ALA A 160 21.29 -14.77 -0.95
C ALA A 160 20.20 -14.49 0.11
N GLY A 161 18.99 -14.08 -0.30
CA GLY A 161 17.84 -13.95 0.60
C GLY A 161 17.87 -12.73 1.52
N GLN A 162 18.64 -11.70 1.16
CA GLN A 162 18.70 -10.47 1.96
C GLN A 162 17.47 -9.61 1.71
N VAL A 163 16.74 -9.33 2.79
CA VAL A 163 15.61 -8.40 2.79
C VAL A 163 16.12 -6.97 2.60
N GLY A 164 15.65 -6.32 1.56
CA GLY A 164 15.91 -4.93 1.23
C GLY A 164 14.64 -4.11 1.31
N PHE A 165 14.79 -2.88 1.80
CA PHE A 165 13.76 -1.86 1.74
C PHE A 165 14.21 -0.75 0.78
N VAL A 166 13.44 -0.52 -0.28
CA VAL A 166 13.75 0.44 -1.35
C VAL A 166 12.72 1.56 -1.32
N ARG A 167 13.17 2.79 -1.56
CA ARG A 167 12.33 3.98 -1.68
C ARG A 167 12.73 4.70 -2.95
N THR A 168 11.78 4.90 -3.86
CA THR A 168 11.97 5.67 -5.10
C THR A 168 11.18 6.97 -5.00
N PHE A 169 11.76 8.09 -5.42
CA PHE A 169 11.20 9.45 -5.30
C PHE A 169 11.12 10.13 -6.66
#